data_AF-A0A368P1D6-F1
#
_entry.id   AF-A0A368P1D6-F1
#
_cell.length_a   1.000
_cell.length_b   1.000
_cell.length_c   1.000
_cell.angle_alpha   90.00
_cell.angle_beta   90.00
_cell.angle_gamma   90.00
#
_symmetry.space_group_name_H-M   'P 1'
#
loop_
_entity.id
_entity.type
_entity.pdbx_description
1 polymer ?
#
loop_
_entity_poly.entity_id
_entity_poly.type
_entity_poly.pdbx_seq_one_letter_code
_entity_poly.pdbx_strand_id
1 'polypeptide(L)'
;VVAHINKTMNRILTLLILTLITTSCKKDIGVTDKEVNSVQQVLNFYDGECLRHKGFETKNGETITYFELEMSKSPLLESNAKKLNPHSGNIAYLFYSSLDDEKSNYDQVRIKINLKDGTSSEFSYSDKEIEAIENLMPKIVNISELITKKDFETLTKLFDKSIELETSQIAGLFNNLDNQYGIIKQSQFQGFEFKDTNNFGQVIKANVVQVREKIALTMALVFNRNNRNLISIEFE
;
A
#
# COMPACT_ATOMS: atom_id res chain seq x y z
N VAL A 1 10.53 70.99 -1.69
CA VAL A 1 10.61 70.32 -0.37
C VAL A 1 9.25 69.72 -0.05
N VAL A 2 8.88 68.61 -0.68
CA VAL A 2 7.76 67.74 -0.26
C VAL A 2 8.07 66.36 -0.82
N ALA A 3 8.72 65.51 -0.04
CA ALA A 3 8.82 64.08 -0.29
C ALA A 3 9.56 63.44 0.88
N HIS A 4 8.88 63.05 1.97
CA HIS A 4 9.44 62.06 2.91
C HIS A 4 8.48 61.54 3.99
N ILE A 5 7.29 61.00 3.65
CA ILE A 5 6.53 60.22 4.67
C ILE A 5 5.91 58.89 4.18
N ASN A 6 5.57 58.68 2.90
CA ASN A 6 4.67 57.56 2.55
C ASN A 6 5.31 56.31 1.88
N LYS A 7 6.53 55.90 2.22
CA LYS A 7 7.12 54.68 1.60
C LYS A 7 7.59 53.57 2.54
N THR A 8 7.55 53.77 3.85
CA THR A 8 8.10 52.78 4.81
C THR A 8 7.04 51.96 5.53
N MET A 9 5.79 52.44 5.62
CA MET A 9 4.72 51.74 6.36
C MET A 9 4.10 50.56 5.58
N ASN A 10 4.17 50.55 4.25
CA ASN A 10 3.49 49.54 3.43
C ASN A 10 4.37 48.33 3.04
N ARG A 11 5.63 48.28 3.50
CA ARG A 11 6.51 47.11 3.32
C ARG A 11 6.69 46.29 4.60
N ILE A 12 6.45 46.90 5.76
CA ILE A 12 6.53 46.22 7.06
C ILE A 12 5.23 45.44 7.35
N LEU A 13 4.08 45.90 6.84
CA LEU A 13 2.81 45.20 7.03
C LEU A 13 2.65 43.96 6.13
N THR A 14 3.30 43.94 4.95
CA THR A 14 3.28 42.78 4.05
C THR A 14 4.26 41.68 4.47
N LEU A 15 5.25 42.00 5.29
CA LEU A 15 6.18 41.00 5.85
C LEU A 15 5.63 40.31 7.11
N LEU A 16 4.63 40.90 7.79
CA LEU A 16 4.04 40.33 9.02
C LEU A 16 2.94 39.28 8.75
N ILE A 17 2.37 39.26 7.54
CA ILE A 17 1.29 38.34 7.16
C ILE A 17 1.86 37.03 6.57
N LEU A 18 3.14 37.02 6.17
CA LEU A 18 3.78 35.84 5.56
C LEU A 18 4.48 34.90 6.58
N THR A 19 4.55 35.27 7.85
CA THR A 19 5.20 34.48 8.92
C THR A 19 4.24 33.67 9.80
N LEU A 20 2.94 33.62 9.46
CA LEU A 20 1.93 32.89 10.23
C LEU A 20 1.56 31.51 9.67
N ILE A 21 2.30 31.00 8.67
CA ILE A 21 2.26 29.59 8.27
C ILE A 21 3.33 28.82 9.07
N THR A 22 3.42 29.06 10.38
CA THR A 22 4.13 28.15 11.28
C THR A 22 3.15 27.07 11.69
N THR A 23 3.17 25.97 10.95
CA THR A 23 2.92 24.60 11.43
C THR A 23 2.04 24.51 12.68
N SER A 24 0.72 24.49 12.49
CA SER A 24 -0.18 23.85 13.47
C SER A 24 0.01 22.33 13.40
N CYS A 25 1.22 21.84 13.66
CA CYS A 25 1.41 20.50 14.16
C CYS A 25 0.94 20.57 15.62
N LYS A 26 -0.34 20.28 15.85
CA LYS A 26 -0.71 19.73 17.15
C LYS A 26 0.20 18.52 17.30
N LYS A 27 1.15 18.59 18.22
CA LYS A 27 1.96 17.43 18.57
C LYS A 27 0.95 16.45 19.14
N ASP A 28 0.52 15.49 18.33
CA ASP A 28 -0.45 14.48 18.74
C ASP A 28 0.16 13.77 19.95
N ILE A 29 -0.37 14.07 21.13
CA ILE A 29 0.18 13.58 22.39
C ILE A 29 0.08 12.06 22.34
N GLY A 30 1.23 11.38 22.43
CA GLY A 30 1.31 9.92 22.40
C GLY A 30 1.61 9.30 21.04
N VAL A 31 1.85 10.09 19.97
CA VAL A 31 2.32 9.59 18.67
C VAL A 31 3.83 9.85 18.51
N THR A 32 4.60 8.85 18.09
CA THR A 32 6.05 8.96 17.87
C THR A 32 6.35 9.60 16.51
N ASP A 33 7.55 10.16 16.37
CA ASP A 33 8.00 10.69 15.07
C ASP A 33 8.08 9.60 14.01
N LYS A 34 8.37 8.35 14.41
CA LYS A 34 8.38 7.20 13.50
C LYS A 34 6.97 6.93 12.95
N GLU A 35 5.95 6.92 13.81
CA GLU A 35 4.57 6.73 13.38
C GLU A 35 4.08 7.88 12.48
N VAL A 36 4.53 9.11 12.74
CA VAL A 36 4.30 10.24 11.83
C VAL A 36 4.90 9.96 10.45
N ASN A 37 6.15 9.51 10.41
CA ASN A 37 6.83 9.18 9.16
C ASN A 37 6.16 8.00 8.44
N SER A 38 5.67 7.00 9.18
CA SER A 38 4.92 5.86 8.62
C SER A 38 3.60 6.29 7.98
N VAL A 39 2.85 7.20 8.61
CA VAL A 39 1.65 7.81 8.00
C VAL A 39 2.03 8.61 6.75
N GLN A 40 3.17 9.31 6.77
CA GLN A 40 3.64 10.03 5.60
C GLN A 40 3.98 9.09 4.42
N GLN A 41 4.47 7.86 4.67
CA GLN A 41 4.66 6.88 3.59
C GLN A 41 3.34 6.50 2.91
N VAL A 42 2.27 6.35 3.69
CA VAL A 42 0.91 6.12 3.16
C VAL A 42 0.46 7.31 2.30
N LEU A 43 0.59 8.53 2.81
CA LEU A 43 0.19 9.76 2.09
C LEU A 43 1.02 9.99 0.82
N ASN A 44 2.31 9.68 0.84
CA ASN A 44 3.17 9.78 -0.34
C ASN A 44 2.70 8.86 -1.46
N PHE A 45 2.12 7.70 -1.11
CA PHE A 45 1.61 6.75 -2.10
C PHE A 45 0.21 7.11 -2.59
N TYR A 46 -0.71 7.40 -1.66
CA TYR A 46 -2.13 7.53 -1.94
C TYR A 46 -2.58 8.96 -2.22
N ASP A 47 -1.80 9.97 -1.82
CA ASP A 47 -2.25 11.35 -1.69
C ASP A 47 -3.51 11.46 -0.80
N GLY A 48 -4.07 12.67 -0.66
CA GLY A 48 -5.27 12.93 0.10
C GLY A 48 -5.02 13.24 1.58
N GLU A 49 -5.96 12.85 2.43
CA GLU A 49 -5.94 13.13 3.86
C GLU A 49 -5.99 11.84 4.67
N CYS A 50 -5.24 11.80 5.77
CA CYS A 50 -5.22 10.67 6.70
C CYS A 50 -5.42 11.21 8.12
N LEU A 51 -6.54 10.85 8.74
CA LEU A 51 -6.70 10.95 10.18
C LEU A 51 -6.12 9.69 10.82
N ARG A 52 -5.55 9.83 12.00
CA ARG A 52 -4.89 8.74 12.71
C ARG A 52 -5.34 8.68 14.15
N HIS A 53 -5.48 7.46 14.67
CA HIS A 53 -5.92 7.24 16.05
C HIS A 53 -5.21 6.02 16.66
N LYS A 54 -4.72 6.16 17.90
CA LYS A 54 -4.29 5.03 18.71
C LYS A 54 -5.42 4.65 19.65
N GLY A 55 -5.72 3.37 19.72
CA GLY A 55 -6.77 2.88 20.61
C GLY A 55 -6.48 1.50 21.16
N PHE A 56 -7.37 1.07 22.03
CA PHE A 56 -7.43 -0.30 22.51
C PHE A 56 -8.90 -0.70 22.66
N GLU A 57 -9.16 -2.00 22.49
CA GLU A 57 -10.47 -2.58 22.70
C GLU A 57 -10.33 -3.78 23.62
N THR A 58 -11.09 -3.81 24.72
CA THR A 58 -11.10 -4.96 25.63
C THR A 58 -12.38 -5.76 25.45
N LYS A 59 -12.25 -7.03 25.09
CA LYS A 59 -13.38 -7.96 24.94
C LYS A 59 -13.05 -9.29 25.59
N ASN A 60 -13.95 -9.79 26.44
CA ASN A 60 -13.77 -11.06 27.17
C ASN A 60 -12.44 -11.18 27.94
N GLY A 61 -11.89 -10.06 28.42
CA GLY A 61 -10.61 -10.03 29.16
C GLY A 61 -9.36 -9.96 28.27
N GLU A 62 -9.50 -10.07 26.95
CA GLU A 62 -8.41 -9.82 26.00
C GLU A 62 -8.44 -8.35 25.59
N THR A 63 -7.27 -7.70 25.57
CA THR A 63 -7.11 -6.31 25.10
C THR A 63 -6.37 -6.33 23.78
N ILE A 64 -6.97 -5.73 22.76
CA ILE A 64 -6.39 -5.54 21.44
C ILE A 64 -6.01 -4.07 21.32
N THR A 65 -4.72 -3.80 21.21
CA THR A 65 -4.16 -2.48 20.90
C THR A 65 -4.12 -2.27 19.39
N TYR A 66 -4.43 -1.06 18.92
CA TYR A 66 -4.46 -0.79 17.50
C TYR A 66 -4.03 0.63 17.12
N PHE A 67 -3.52 0.74 15.90
CA PHE A 67 -3.35 2.01 15.21
C PHE A 67 -4.32 2.08 14.03
N GLU A 68 -5.16 3.10 14.00
CA GLU A 68 -6.16 3.31 12.96
C GLU A 68 -5.76 4.44 12.02
N LEU A 69 -5.93 4.20 10.72
CA LEU A 69 -5.71 5.14 9.63
C LEU A 69 -7.02 5.33 8.87
N GLU A 70 -7.57 6.54 8.96
CA GLU A 70 -8.79 6.93 8.24
C GLU A 70 -8.41 7.80 7.03
N MET A 71 -8.42 7.16 5.85
CA MET A 71 -8.09 7.76 4.58
C MET A 71 -9.32 8.42 3.95
N SER A 72 -9.12 9.61 3.38
CA SER A 72 -10.13 10.31 2.59
C SER A 72 -9.50 11.18 1.51
N LYS A 73 -10.31 11.60 0.53
CA LYS A 73 -9.91 12.51 -0.56
C LYS A 73 -8.72 12.03 -1.41
N SER A 74 -8.35 10.75 -1.36
CA SER A 74 -7.31 10.16 -2.21
C SER A 74 -7.83 9.95 -3.63
N PRO A 75 -7.28 10.61 -4.67
CA PRO A 75 -7.72 10.40 -6.05
C PRO A 75 -7.56 8.94 -6.50
N LEU A 76 -6.53 8.25 -6.01
CA LEU A 76 -6.27 6.86 -6.32
C LEU A 76 -7.38 5.95 -5.78
N LEU A 77 -7.76 6.10 -4.51
CA LEU A 77 -8.83 5.31 -3.89
C LEU A 77 -10.19 5.58 -4.56
N GLU A 78 -10.47 6.83 -4.93
CA GLU A 78 -11.70 7.18 -5.67
C GLU A 78 -11.74 6.50 -7.04
N SER A 79 -10.64 6.56 -7.80
CA SER A 79 -10.57 5.95 -9.13
C SER A 79 -10.64 4.41 -9.10
N ASN A 80 -10.25 3.81 -7.97
CA ASN A 80 -10.20 2.37 -7.76
C ASN A 80 -11.15 1.90 -6.65
N ALA A 81 -12.31 2.55 -6.49
CA ALA A 81 -13.29 2.24 -5.45
C ALA A 81 -13.77 0.76 -5.43
N LYS A 82 -13.63 0.03 -6.53
CA LYS A 82 -13.94 -1.42 -6.58
C LYS A 82 -12.83 -2.33 -6.03
N LYS A 83 -11.66 -1.77 -5.75
CA LYS A 83 -10.46 -2.48 -5.30
C LYS A 83 -9.97 -1.97 -3.93
N LEU A 84 -10.89 -1.60 -3.04
CA LEU A 84 -10.52 -1.11 -1.71
C LEU A 84 -9.84 -2.16 -0.82
N ASN A 85 -10.19 -3.45 -0.94
CA ASN A 85 -9.54 -4.54 -0.19
C ASN A 85 -8.01 -4.57 -0.39
N PRO A 86 -7.49 -4.73 -1.63
CA PRO A 86 -6.04 -4.72 -1.82
C PRO A 86 -5.41 -3.39 -1.40
N HIS A 87 -6.07 -2.26 -1.65
CA HIS A 87 -5.55 -0.96 -1.23
C HIS A 87 -5.48 -0.80 0.30
N SER A 88 -6.45 -1.28 1.05
CA SER A 88 -6.38 -1.24 2.52
C SER A 88 -5.25 -2.11 3.05
N GLY A 89 -5.00 -3.27 2.44
CA GLY A 89 -3.82 -4.08 2.73
C GLY A 89 -2.52 -3.32 2.48
N ASN A 90 -2.40 -2.61 1.36
CA ASN A 90 -1.22 -1.79 1.07
C ASN A 90 -1.02 -0.67 2.10
N ILE A 91 -2.10 0.03 2.50
CA ILE A 91 -2.04 1.10 3.50
C ILE A 91 -1.51 0.53 4.82
N ALA A 92 -2.06 -0.60 5.27
CA ALA A 92 -1.61 -1.27 6.49
C ALA A 92 -0.13 -1.68 6.39
N TYR A 93 0.27 -2.27 5.27
CA TYR A 93 1.67 -2.66 5.02
C TYR A 93 2.62 -1.47 5.00
N LEU A 94 2.32 -0.39 4.28
CA LEU A 94 3.18 0.80 4.19
C LEU A 94 3.38 1.44 5.55
N PHE A 95 2.32 1.54 6.35
CA PHE A 95 2.41 2.05 7.71
C PHE A 95 3.26 1.14 8.60
N TYR A 96 2.89 -0.13 8.70
CA TYR A 96 3.51 -1.09 9.63
C TYR A 96 4.98 -1.34 9.28
N SER A 97 5.30 -1.54 8.00
CA SER A 97 6.68 -1.81 7.56
C SER A 97 7.63 -0.64 7.70
N SER A 98 7.07 0.55 7.91
CA SER A 98 7.83 1.75 8.22
C SER A 98 8.03 1.96 9.72
N LEU A 99 7.48 1.12 10.60
CA LEU A 99 7.73 1.16 12.04
C LEU A 99 8.99 0.34 12.40
N ASP A 100 9.64 0.70 13.50
CA ASP A 100 10.75 -0.09 14.07
C ASP A 100 10.21 -0.87 15.30
N ASP A 101 10.69 -0.55 16.49
CA ASP A 101 10.26 -1.17 17.75
C ASP A 101 8.78 -0.89 18.06
N GLU A 102 8.19 0.17 17.48
CA GLU A 102 6.78 0.51 17.68
C GLU A 102 5.81 -0.54 17.16
N LYS A 103 6.23 -1.46 16.29
CA LYS A 103 5.40 -2.60 15.85
C LYS A 103 4.81 -3.35 17.04
N SER A 104 5.61 -3.54 18.10
CA SER A 104 5.22 -4.25 19.31
C SER A 104 4.13 -3.55 20.15
N ASN A 105 3.79 -2.30 19.82
CA ASN A 105 2.73 -1.55 20.50
C ASN A 105 1.32 -1.85 19.98
N TYR A 106 1.20 -2.63 18.89
CA TYR A 106 -0.04 -2.84 18.17
C TYR A 106 -0.28 -4.30 17.86
N ASP A 107 -1.42 -4.81 18.28
CA ASP A 107 -1.94 -6.11 17.84
C ASP A 107 -2.58 -6.01 16.46
N GLN A 108 -3.05 -4.81 16.07
CA GLN A 108 -3.75 -4.57 14.80
C GLN A 108 -3.43 -3.20 14.17
N VAL A 109 -3.49 -3.16 12.84
CA VAL A 109 -3.63 -1.93 12.06
C VAL A 109 -5.03 -1.89 11.45
N ARG A 110 -5.79 -0.85 11.78
CA ARG A 110 -7.17 -0.64 11.30
C ARG A 110 -7.19 0.41 10.21
N ILE A 111 -7.88 0.14 9.11
CA ILE A 111 -7.98 1.04 7.98
C ILE A 111 -9.45 1.39 7.76
N LYS A 112 -9.74 2.69 7.70
CA LYS A 112 -11.03 3.20 7.26
C LYS A 112 -10.84 4.02 6.00
N ILE A 113 -11.66 3.79 4.99
CA ILE A 113 -11.61 4.53 3.72
C ILE A 113 -12.96 5.19 3.49
N ASN A 114 -12.96 6.51 3.44
CA ASN A 114 -14.13 7.33 3.15
C ASN A 114 -14.03 7.92 1.73
N LEU A 115 -14.97 7.57 0.87
CA LEU A 115 -15.08 8.08 -0.50
C LEU A 115 -16.02 9.28 -0.57
N LYS A 116 -15.86 10.10 -1.62
CA LYS A 116 -16.68 11.32 -1.85
C LYS A 116 -18.16 11.05 -2.05
N ASP A 117 -18.53 9.84 -2.50
CA ASP A 117 -19.93 9.44 -2.67
C ASP A 117 -20.62 9.08 -1.34
N GLY A 118 -19.89 9.15 -0.22
CA GLY A 118 -20.38 8.80 1.11
C GLY A 118 -20.13 7.35 1.51
N THR A 119 -19.57 6.52 0.62
CA THR A 119 -19.17 5.15 0.95
C THR A 119 -18.06 5.16 1.99
N SER A 120 -18.25 4.39 3.07
CA SER A 120 -17.24 4.12 4.10
C SER A 120 -16.98 2.63 4.17
N SER A 121 -15.71 2.23 4.16
CA SER A 121 -15.28 0.83 4.28
C SER A 121 -14.22 0.70 5.36
N GLU A 122 -14.34 -0.32 6.20
CA GLU A 122 -13.45 -0.58 7.33
C GLU A 122 -12.79 -1.95 7.18
N PHE A 123 -11.50 -2.01 7.50
CA PHE A 123 -10.65 -3.19 7.39
C PHE A 123 -9.76 -3.27 8.64
N SER A 124 -9.39 -4.48 9.03
CA SER A 124 -8.45 -4.70 10.13
C SER A 124 -7.49 -5.82 9.77
N TYR A 125 -6.22 -5.62 10.11
CA TYR A 125 -5.14 -6.56 9.86
C TYR A 125 -4.38 -6.77 11.15
N SER A 126 -4.20 -8.03 11.55
CA SER A 126 -3.34 -8.36 12.69
C SER A 126 -1.87 -8.11 12.38
N ASP A 127 -1.08 -7.84 13.42
CA ASP A 127 0.39 -7.82 13.38
C ASP A 127 0.96 -9.03 12.60
N LYS A 128 0.49 -10.23 12.93
CA LYS A 128 0.90 -11.50 12.29
C LYS A 128 0.55 -11.56 10.81
N GLU A 129 -0.59 -11.00 10.42
CA GLU A 129 -0.99 -10.94 9.01
C GLU A 129 -0.09 -10.01 8.22
N ILE A 130 0.24 -8.84 8.77
CA ILE A 130 1.11 -7.89 8.09
C ILE A 130 2.56 -8.41 8.05
N GLU A 131 3.06 -9.01 9.13
CA GLU A 131 4.36 -9.69 9.14
C GLU A 131 4.45 -10.82 8.12
N ALA A 132 3.37 -11.57 7.90
CA ALA A 132 3.33 -12.59 6.86
C ALA A 132 3.50 -11.99 5.46
N ILE A 133 3.01 -10.77 5.22
CA ILE A 133 3.21 -10.03 3.98
C ILE A 133 4.63 -9.47 3.89
N GLU A 134 5.17 -8.87 4.96
CA GLU A 134 6.57 -8.40 5.00
C GLU A 134 7.54 -9.53 4.62
N ASN A 135 7.35 -10.72 5.18
CA ASN A 135 8.16 -11.90 4.87
C ASN A 135 7.97 -12.42 3.43
N LEU A 136 6.82 -12.14 2.80
CA LEU A 136 6.52 -12.52 1.42
C LEU A 136 7.08 -11.52 0.40
N MET A 137 7.32 -10.27 0.81
CA MET A 137 7.77 -9.20 -0.09
C MET A 137 9.05 -9.51 -0.88
N PRO A 138 10.11 -10.10 -0.30
CA PRO A 138 11.29 -10.50 -1.06
C PRO A 138 10.95 -11.45 -2.22
N LYS A 139 9.99 -12.37 -2.00
CA LYS A 139 9.53 -13.30 -3.04
C LYS A 139 8.73 -12.58 -4.13
N ILE A 140 7.88 -11.61 -3.78
CA ILE A 140 7.14 -10.77 -4.74
C ILE A 140 8.09 -9.95 -5.62
N VAL A 141 9.10 -9.33 -5.01
CA VAL A 141 10.15 -8.58 -5.73
C VAL A 141 10.92 -9.51 -6.66
N ASN A 142 11.36 -10.66 -6.16
CA ASN A 142 12.07 -11.65 -6.97
C ASN A 142 11.24 -12.13 -8.17
N ILE A 143 9.95 -12.43 -7.99
CA ILE A 143 9.06 -12.80 -9.09
C ILE A 143 9.00 -11.69 -10.15
N SER A 144 8.84 -10.43 -9.73
CA SER A 144 8.81 -9.28 -10.64
C SER A 144 10.13 -9.12 -11.42
N GLU A 145 11.26 -9.36 -10.77
CA GLU A 145 12.57 -9.37 -11.42
C GLU A 145 12.73 -10.50 -12.43
N LEU A 146 12.34 -11.73 -12.07
CA LEU A 146 12.42 -12.90 -12.96
C LEU A 146 11.58 -12.68 -14.23
N ILE A 147 10.37 -12.12 -14.08
CA ILE A 147 9.52 -11.75 -15.22
C ILE A 147 10.23 -10.72 -16.10
N THR A 148 10.79 -9.66 -15.50
CA THR A 148 11.47 -8.58 -16.24
C THR A 148 12.72 -9.08 -16.97
N LYS A 149 13.47 -9.99 -16.34
CA LYS A 149 14.68 -10.63 -16.91
C LYS A 149 14.35 -11.79 -17.86
N LYS A 150 13.06 -12.14 -18.01
CA LYS A 150 12.57 -13.29 -18.78
C LYS A 150 13.16 -14.64 -18.34
N ASP A 151 13.52 -14.75 -17.06
CA ASP A 151 13.96 -16.03 -16.47
C ASP A 151 12.73 -16.86 -16.04
N PHE A 152 12.06 -17.39 -17.06
CA PHE A 152 10.84 -18.17 -16.88
C PHE A 152 11.12 -19.56 -16.30
N GLU A 153 12.32 -20.11 -16.49
CA GLU A 153 12.69 -21.40 -15.92
C GLU A 153 12.74 -21.32 -14.39
N THR A 154 13.40 -20.29 -13.84
CA THR A 154 13.43 -20.07 -12.40
C THR A 154 12.04 -19.68 -11.87
N LEU A 155 11.29 -18.86 -12.61
CA LEU A 155 9.93 -18.48 -12.21
C LEU A 155 9.00 -19.69 -12.09
N THR A 156 9.02 -20.62 -13.05
CA THR A 156 8.20 -21.84 -12.99
C THR A 156 8.48 -22.67 -11.74
N LYS A 157 9.73 -22.73 -11.26
CA LYS A 157 10.11 -23.45 -10.05
C LYS A 157 9.56 -22.84 -8.75
N LEU A 158 9.04 -21.60 -8.78
CA LEU A 158 8.43 -20.95 -7.62
C LEU A 158 6.96 -21.33 -7.41
N PHE A 159 6.34 -21.95 -8.42
CA PHE A 159 4.98 -22.44 -8.33
C PHE A 159 4.87 -23.63 -7.37
N ASP A 160 3.70 -23.80 -6.77
CA ASP A 160 3.40 -24.98 -5.98
C ASP A 160 3.49 -26.23 -6.87
N LYS A 161 4.03 -27.32 -6.32
CA LYS A 161 4.22 -28.58 -7.04
C LYS A 161 2.91 -29.23 -7.47
N SER A 162 1.78 -28.86 -6.84
CA SER A 162 0.46 -29.30 -7.29
C SER A 162 0.01 -28.64 -8.59
N ILE A 163 0.72 -27.62 -9.08
CA ILE A 163 0.39 -26.91 -10.31
C ILE A 163 1.24 -27.48 -11.45
N GLU A 164 0.60 -28.20 -12.35
CA GLU A 164 1.23 -28.69 -13.58
C GLU A 164 1.39 -27.52 -14.56
N LEU A 165 2.61 -26.99 -14.64
CA LEU A 165 2.92 -25.81 -15.44
C LEU A 165 4.24 -26.00 -16.20
N GLU A 166 4.18 -25.86 -17.51
CA GLU A 166 5.37 -25.85 -18.36
C GLU A 166 5.95 -24.44 -18.46
N THR A 167 7.29 -24.33 -18.48
CA THR A 167 7.99 -23.05 -18.71
C THR A 167 7.56 -22.39 -20.03
N SER A 168 7.21 -23.19 -21.04
CA SER A 168 6.69 -22.74 -22.35
C SER A 168 5.40 -21.91 -22.21
N GLN A 169 4.52 -22.26 -21.27
CA GLN A 169 3.24 -21.58 -21.04
C GLN A 169 3.45 -20.21 -20.42
N ILE A 170 4.32 -20.11 -19.41
CA ILE A 170 4.69 -18.83 -18.79
C ILE A 170 5.41 -17.91 -19.79
N ALA A 171 6.36 -18.46 -20.55
CA ALA A 171 7.05 -17.71 -21.59
C ALA A 171 6.08 -17.19 -22.66
N GLY A 172 5.15 -18.05 -23.11
CA GLY A 172 4.12 -17.68 -24.07
C GLY A 172 3.22 -16.54 -23.58
N LEU A 173 2.75 -16.63 -22.33
CA LEU A 173 1.95 -15.59 -21.68
C LEU A 173 2.66 -14.23 -21.68
N PHE A 174 3.88 -14.15 -21.15
CA PHE A 174 4.58 -12.87 -21.05
C PHE A 174 5.07 -12.33 -22.40
N ASN A 175 5.45 -13.19 -23.34
CA ASN A 175 5.77 -12.76 -24.71
C ASN A 175 4.54 -12.19 -25.43
N ASN A 176 3.35 -12.77 -25.22
CA ASN A 176 2.11 -12.22 -25.77
C ASN A 176 1.79 -10.85 -25.18
N LEU A 177 1.94 -10.68 -23.86
CA LEU A 177 1.77 -9.39 -23.19
C LEU A 177 2.79 -8.34 -23.67
N ASP A 178 4.05 -8.73 -23.88
CA ASP A 178 5.07 -7.83 -24.43
C ASP A 178 4.73 -7.39 -25.86
N ASN A 179 4.27 -8.31 -26.72
CA ASN A 179 3.85 -7.98 -28.08
C ASN A 179 2.66 -7.01 -28.08
N GLN A 180 1.68 -7.26 -27.20
CA GLN A 180 0.44 -6.48 -27.15
C GLN A 180 0.66 -5.11 -26.51
N TYR A 181 1.34 -5.06 -25.36
CA TYR A 181 1.39 -3.91 -24.46
C TYR A 181 2.80 -3.30 -24.29
N GLY A 182 3.79 -3.89 -24.96
CA GLY A 182 5.20 -3.53 -24.82
C GLY A 182 5.83 -4.12 -23.58
N ILE A 183 7.16 -3.96 -23.49
CA ILE A 183 7.94 -4.52 -22.38
C ILE A 183 7.65 -3.78 -21.06
N ILE A 184 7.88 -4.47 -19.95
CA ILE A 184 7.76 -3.92 -18.60
C ILE A 184 8.88 -2.89 -18.37
N LYS A 185 8.52 -1.69 -17.92
CA LYS A 185 9.45 -0.64 -17.47
C LYS A 185 9.62 -0.65 -15.96
N GLN A 186 8.53 -0.93 -15.25
CA GLN A 186 8.50 -0.94 -13.79
C GLN A 186 7.42 -1.88 -13.30
N SER A 187 7.67 -2.51 -12.14
CA SER A 187 6.65 -3.20 -11.36
C SER A 187 6.53 -2.52 -10.00
N GLN A 188 5.29 -2.31 -9.55
CA GLN A 188 5.00 -1.67 -8.26
C GLN A 188 3.96 -2.47 -7.50
N PHE A 189 4.29 -2.88 -6.28
CA PHE A 189 3.31 -3.49 -5.37
C PHE A 189 2.20 -2.49 -5.02
N GLN A 190 0.96 -2.96 -5.04
CA GLN A 190 -0.25 -2.14 -4.90
C GLN A 190 -1.18 -2.68 -3.80
N GLY A 191 -0.68 -3.63 -3.00
CA GLY A 191 -1.37 -4.20 -1.87
C GLY A 191 -1.72 -5.67 -2.01
N PHE A 192 -2.50 -6.15 -1.05
CA PHE A 192 -2.83 -7.56 -0.94
C PHE A 192 -4.21 -7.75 -0.32
N GLU A 193 -4.78 -8.92 -0.52
CA GLU A 193 -5.96 -9.38 0.20
C GLU A 193 -5.82 -10.86 0.57
N PHE A 194 -6.36 -11.25 1.72
CA PHE A 194 -6.53 -12.64 2.10
C PHE A 194 -7.86 -13.15 1.56
N LYS A 195 -7.86 -14.33 0.94
CA LYS A 195 -9.06 -14.93 0.35
C LYS A 195 -9.14 -16.41 0.63
N ASP A 196 -10.36 -16.91 0.76
CA ASP A 196 -10.63 -18.34 0.69
C ASP A 196 -11.09 -18.69 -0.73
N THR A 197 -10.49 -19.73 -1.29
CA THR A 197 -10.78 -20.22 -2.63
C THR A 197 -11.25 -21.66 -2.56
N ASN A 198 -12.19 -22.02 -3.43
CA ASN A 198 -12.75 -23.37 -3.46
C ASN A 198 -11.68 -24.44 -3.80
N ASN A 199 -10.70 -24.09 -4.64
CA ASN A 199 -9.74 -25.05 -5.19
C ASN A 199 -8.43 -25.11 -4.41
N PHE A 200 -8.01 -23.98 -3.81
CA PHE A 200 -6.68 -23.86 -3.20
C PHE A 200 -6.72 -23.49 -1.72
N GLY A 201 -7.93 -23.43 -1.12
CA GLY A 201 -8.13 -23.03 0.26
C GLY A 201 -7.74 -21.58 0.48
N GLN A 202 -7.06 -21.32 1.61
CA GLN A 202 -6.66 -19.98 2.01
C GLN A 202 -5.47 -19.49 1.18
N VAL A 203 -5.62 -18.33 0.55
CA VAL A 203 -4.61 -17.72 -0.32
C VAL A 203 -4.37 -16.25 0.06
N ILE A 204 -3.22 -15.75 -0.38
CA ILE A 204 -2.84 -14.33 -0.38
C ILE A 204 -2.81 -13.89 -1.83
N LYS A 205 -3.64 -12.93 -2.22
CA LYS A 205 -3.58 -12.30 -3.54
C LYS A 205 -2.83 -10.99 -3.42
N ALA A 206 -1.62 -10.93 -3.98
CA ALA A 206 -0.76 -9.76 -3.98
C ALA A 206 -0.83 -9.05 -5.34
N ASN A 207 -1.27 -7.79 -5.34
CA ASN A 207 -1.41 -7.00 -6.54
C ASN A 207 -0.12 -6.24 -6.85
N VAL A 208 0.33 -6.35 -8.09
CA VAL A 208 1.49 -5.67 -8.65
C VAL A 208 1.08 -5.01 -9.94
N VAL A 209 1.17 -3.68 -10.01
CA VAL A 209 0.99 -2.97 -11.28
C VAL A 209 2.28 -3.03 -12.08
N GLN A 210 2.18 -3.52 -13.31
CA GLN A 210 3.24 -3.49 -14.31
C GLN A 210 3.03 -2.27 -15.20
N VAL A 211 3.90 -1.27 -15.07
CA VAL A 211 3.99 -0.15 -16.02
C VAL A 211 4.71 -0.68 -17.26
N ARG A 212 3.97 -0.85 -18.34
CA ARG A 212 4.47 -1.27 -19.66
C ARG A 212 4.52 -0.07 -20.59
N GLU A 213 5.14 -0.24 -21.76
CA GLU A 213 5.31 0.86 -22.73
C GLU A 213 3.98 1.47 -23.19
N LYS A 214 2.92 0.66 -23.31
CA LYS A 214 1.64 1.12 -23.84
C LYS A 214 0.58 1.34 -22.76
N ILE A 215 0.61 0.55 -21.67
CA ILE A 215 -0.40 0.59 -20.60
C ILE A 215 0.20 0.25 -19.24
N ALA A 216 -0.54 0.56 -18.17
CA ALA A 216 -0.35 -0.09 -16.88
C ALA A 216 -1.32 -1.29 -16.78
N LEU A 217 -0.81 -2.46 -16.39
CA LEU A 217 -1.60 -3.69 -16.22
C LEU A 217 -1.51 -4.15 -14.76
N THR A 218 -2.62 -4.55 -14.16
CA THR A 218 -2.59 -5.14 -12.81
C THR A 218 -2.33 -6.63 -12.95
N MET A 219 -1.20 -7.08 -12.40
CA MET A 219 -0.89 -8.49 -12.21
C MET A 219 -1.21 -8.86 -10.77
N ALA A 220 -1.87 -9.98 -10.55
CA ALA A 220 -2.03 -10.54 -9.23
C ALA A 220 -1.25 -11.84 -9.09
N LEU A 221 -0.42 -11.88 -8.06
CA LEU A 221 0.33 -13.07 -7.65
C LEU A 221 -0.45 -13.75 -6.53
N VAL A 222 -0.94 -14.96 -6.76
CA VAL A 222 -1.74 -15.69 -5.77
C VAL A 222 -0.85 -16.72 -5.09
N PHE A 223 -0.71 -16.63 -3.77
CA PHE A 223 0.13 -17.52 -2.97
C PHE A 223 -0.71 -18.35 -2.02
N ASN A 224 -0.28 -19.59 -1.77
CA ASN A 224 -0.85 -20.40 -0.70
C ASN A 224 -0.56 -19.78 0.68
N ARG A 225 -1.56 -19.67 1.56
CA ARG A 225 -1.39 -19.06 2.89
C ARG A 225 -0.61 -19.93 3.89
N ASN A 226 -0.33 -21.18 3.61
CA ASN A 226 0.44 -22.03 4.53
C ASN A 226 1.90 -22.12 4.11
N ASN A 227 2.15 -22.45 2.84
CA ASN A 227 3.51 -22.72 2.35
C ASN A 227 4.14 -21.58 1.53
N ARG A 228 3.37 -20.50 1.26
CA ARG A 228 3.82 -19.32 0.47
C ARG A 228 4.26 -19.64 -0.96
N ASN A 229 3.95 -20.81 -1.50
CA ASN A 229 4.20 -21.13 -2.91
C ASN A 229 3.25 -20.36 -3.81
N LEU A 230 3.74 -20.01 -5.01
CA LEU A 230 2.93 -19.32 -6.01
C LEU A 230 1.95 -20.33 -6.62
N ILE A 231 0.68 -19.96 -6.72
CA ILE A 231 -0.38 -20.82 -7.25
C ILE A 231 -0.74 -20.37 -8.65
N SER A 232 -0.96 -19.08 -8.83
CA SER A 232 -1.34 -18.48 -10.11
C SER A 232 -0.74 -17.09 -10.29
N ILE A 233 -0.61 -16.70 -11.55
CA ILE A 233 -0.41 -15.33 -11.98
C ILE A 233 -1.65 -14.96 -12.79
N GLU A 234 -2.36 -13.93 -12.35
CA GLU A 234 -3.60 -13.44 -12.97
C GLU A 234 -3.40 -12.01 -13.47
N PHE A 235 -4.15 -11.60 -14.50
CA PHE A 235 -4.15 -10.21 -14.99
C PHE A 235 -5.57 -9.66 -14.99
N GLU A 236 -5.70 -8.40 -14.56
CA GLU A 236 -6.94 -7.64 -14.45
C GLU A 236 -6.89 -6.34 -15.24
#